data_AF-A0A8I6RAN5-F1
#
_entry.id   AF-A0A8I6RAN5-F1
#
_cell.length_a   1.000
_cell.length_b   1.000
_cell.length_c   1.000
_cell.angle_alpha   90.00
_cell.angle_beta   90.00
_cell.angle_gamma   90.00
#
_symmetry.space_group_name_H-M   'P 1'
#
loop_
_entity.id
_entity.type
_entity.pdbx_description
1 polymer ?
#
loop_
_entity_poly.entity_id
_entity_poly.type
_entity_poly.pdbx_seq_one_letter_code
_entity_poly.pdbx_strand_id
1 'polypeptide(L)'
;MVRTCSANGIKIYVDVIINHMSATLPVNTKGTGGSDAVTSKKNYPAVPYTSDNFHPTCSINNYQSTTQVRNCEIVGLHDLNQTIPYVRNKILQYMNHLIDLGVSGFRIDAAKHMWPSDLKAIYNSLKDLNQNFGHPQGSKPFIYQEVIDEGTGAVKYTDYKDLGLITEFKYSDELSKAFKGKNKLKWLRNFGEPWNFMNSKSAIVFVDNHDNQRGNAILNYKSPKLYKMAVGFMLSWPYGTKRVMSSFDFKQFNDGPPHDENFAIKNVTTNADLTCNNGWICEHRWRQIYSMVKFDKVTNGTPVTDFQDNGANQISFCRGNKGFVAFNGDNFNMNIRRKVCLPSGTYCDVISGLKGENKCTGKMVTVDKDGLADIQINSDEEDGLLAIHTEAKLSTQNVLVF
;
A
#
# COMPACT_ATOMS: atom_id res chain seq x y z
N MET A 1 -13.04 -16.19 -7.30
CA MET A 1 -12.49 -14.99 -6.65
C MET A 1 -12.99 -13.70 -7.31
N VAL A 2 -12.52 -13.33 -8.52
CA VAL A 2 -12.80 -12.01 -9.15
C VAL A 2 -14.29 -11.67 -9.20
N ARG A 3 -15.14 -12.62 -9.64
CA ARG A 3 -16.60 -12.45 -9.69
C ARG A 3 -17.21 -12.11 -8.33
N THR A 4 -16.81 -12.84 -7.29
CA THR A 4 -17.30 -12.62 -5.91
C THR A 4 -16.89 -11.26 -5.38
N CYS A 5 -15.63 -10.86 -5.58
CA CYS A 5 -15.14 -9.54 -5.14
C CYS A 5 -15.86 -8.40 -5.87
N SER A 6 -15.98 -8.50 -7.20
CA SER A 6 -16.69 -7.52 -8.03
C SER A 6 -18.15 -7.36 -7.61
N ALA A 7 -18.86 -8.46 -7.34
CA ALA A 7 -20.25 -8.41 -6.84
C ALA A 7 -20.41 -7.69 -5.48
N ASN A 8 -19.32 -7.53 -4.73
CA ASN A 8 -19.26 -6.80 -3.46
C ASN A 8 -18.57 -5.42 -3.60
N GLY A 9 -18.36 -4.94 -4.83
CA GLY A 9 -17.69 -3.65 -5.08
C GLY A 9 -16.19 -3.64 -4.78
N ILE A 10 -15.57 -4.81 -4.62
CA ILE A 10 -14.13 -4.96 -4.35
C ILE A 10 -13.38 -5.22 -5.66
N LYS A 11 -12.50 -4.28 -6.01
CA LYS A 11 -11.65 -4.35 -7.19
C LYS A 11 -10.45 -5.27 -6.97
N ILE A 12 -10.01 -5.94 -8.02
CA ILE A 12 -8.83 -6.82 -8.00
C ILE A 12 -7.76 -6.22 -8.91
N TYR A 13 -6.55 -6.07 -8.38
CA TYR A 13 -5.37 -5.65 -9.14
C TYR A 13 -4.38 -6.81 -9.15
N VAL A 14 -3.91 -7.21 -10.33
CA VAL A 14 -2.99 -8.34 -10.46
C VAL A 14 -1.56 -7.84 -10.46
N ASP A 15 -0.69 -8.53 -9.72
CA ASP A 15 0.75 -8.34 -9.83
C ASP A 15 1.28 -9.04 -11.09
N VAL A 16 1.75 -8.27 -12.06
CA VAL A 16 2.21 -8.81 -13.34
C VAL A 16 3.73 -8.68 -13.45
N ILE A 17 4.37 -9.84 -13.57
CA ILE A 17 5.81 -9.98 -13.72
C ILE A 17 6.10 -10.15 -15.22
N ILE A 18 6.41 -9.03 -15.88
CA ILE A 18 6.56 -8.96 -17.34
C ILE A 18 7.96 -8.45 -17.78
N ASN A 19 8.85 -8.17 -16.82
CA ASN A 19 10.24 -7.84 -17.08
C ASN A 19 11.07 -9.08 -17.44
N HIS A 20 10.90 -10.16 -16.67
CA HIS A 20 11.81 -11.31 -16.70
C HIS A 20 11.04 -12.63 -16.60
N MET A 21 11.75 -13.73 -16.88
CA MET A 21 11.35 -15.08 -16.50
C MET A 21 12.17 -15.53 -15.27
N SER A 22 12.36 -16.83 -15.06
CA SER A 22 13.21 -17.31 -13.95
C SER A 22 14.69 -16.95 -14.15
N ALA A 23 15.50 -17.14 -13.11
CA ALA A 23 16.94 -17.30 -13.28
C ALA A 23 17.26 -18.70 -13.85
N THR A 24 18.56 -18.99 -14.01
CA THR A 24 19.03 -20.35 -14.23
C THR A 24 18.80 -21.20 -12.98
N LEU A 25 18.01 -22.26 -13.13
CA LEU A 25 17.61 -23.17 -12.06
C LEU A 25 18.09 -24.60 -12.36
N PRO A 26 18.10 -25.50 -11.36
CA PRO A 26 18.46 -26.90 -11.57
C PRO A 26 17.65 -27.57 -12.70
N VAL A 27 18.28 -28.54 -13.36
CA VAL A 27 17.63 -29.33 -14.41
C VAL A 27 16.38 -30.01 -13.84
N ASN A 28 15.33 -30.15 -14.66
CA ASN A 28 14.02 -30.70 -14.30
C ASN A 28 13.19 -29.83 -13.33
N THR A 29 13.56 -28.56 -13.13
CA THR A 29 12.68 -27.61 -12.44
C THR A 29 11.37 -27.45 -13.21
N LYS A 30 10.25 -27.54 -12.50
CA LYS A 30 8.91 -27.34 -13.04
C LYS A 30 8.31 -26.05 -12.49
N GLY A 31 7.54 -25.35 -13.32
CA GLY A 31 6.70 -24.25 -12.85
C GLY A 31 5.56 -24.76 -11.98
N THR A 32 4.97 -23.87 -11.16
CA THR A 32 3.84 -24.21 -10.27
C THR A 32 2.63 -24.79 -11.03
N GLY A 33 2.44 -24.41 -12.30
CA GLY A 33 1.42 -24.98 -13.20
C GLY A 33 1.82 -26.29 -13.88
N GLY A 34 2.93 -26.93 -13.49
CA GLY A 34 3.45 -28.16 -14.07
C GLY A 34 4.24 -27.99 -15.38
N SER A 35 4.40 -26.76 -15.87
CA SER A 35 5.10 -26.45 -17.11
C SER A 35 6.60 -26.72 -17.03
N ASP A 36 7.15 -27.29 -18.11
CA ASP A 36 8.60 -27.44 -18.30
C ASP A 36 9.30 -26.10 -18.57
N ALA A 37 10.55 -26.00 -18.10
CA ALA A 37 11.48 -24.95 -18.50
C ALA A 37 12.91 -25.51 -18.54
N VAL A 38 13.63 -25.24 -19.63
CA VAL A 38 15.09 -25.45 -19.70
C VAL A 38 15.75 -24.09 -19.53
N THR A 39 15.79 -23.66 -18.27
CA THR A 39 16.18 -22.30 -17.88
C THR A 39 17.61 -21.98 -18.29
N SER A 40 18.55 -22.93 -18.20
CA SER A 40 19.93 -22.75 -18.68
C SER A 40 20.07 -22.41 -20.17
N LYS A 41 19.02 -22.63 -20.96
CA LYS A 41 18.93 -22.29 -22.39
C LYS A 41 17.91 -21.19 -22.68
N LYS A 42 17.38 -20.52 -21.65
CA LYS A 42 16.29 -19.53 -21.76
C LYS A 42 15.08 -20.08 -22.54
N ASN A 43 14.74 -21.35 -22.34
CA ASN A 43 13.65 -22.02 -23.05
C ASN A 43 12.46 -22.27 -22.12
N TYR A 44 11.34 -21.60 -22.42
CA TYR A 44 10.09 -21.64 -21.66
C TYR A 44 8.94 -22.08 -22.58
N PRO A 45 8.84 -23.39 -22.91
CA PRO A 45 7.96 -23.90 -23.97
C PRO A 45 6.46 -23.69 -23.73
N ALA A 46 6.02 -23.51 -22.49
CA ALA A 46 4.60 -23.24 -22.22
C ALA A 46 4.14 -21.86 -22.73
N VAL A 47 5.05 -20.92 -22.99
CA VAL A 47 4.68 -19.57 -23.46
C VAL A 47 4.47 -19.49 -24.98
N PRO A 48 5.31 -20.02 -25.90
CA PRO A 48 6.69 -20.50 -25.85
C PRO A 48 7.73 -19.38 -26.07
N TYR A 49 8.70 -19.23 -25.15
CA TYR A 49 9.87 -18.36 -25.35
C TYR A 49 11.16 -19.16 -25.55
N THR A 50 12.03 -18.67 -26.43
CA THR A 50 13.41 -19.15 -26.63
C THR A 50 14.41 -18.05 -26.29
N SER A 51 15.71 -18.35 -26.34
CA SER A 51 16.80 -17.39 -26.13
C SER A 51 16.64 -16.09 -26.93
N ASP A 52 16.07 -16.17 -28.12
CA ASP A 52 15.87 -15.02 -29.03
C ASP A 52 14.86 -13.99 -28.51
N ASN A 53 14.08 -14.36 -27.48
CA ASN A 53 13.09 -13.49 -26.86
C ASN A 53 13.64 -12.70 -25.67
N PHE A 54 14.92 -12.87 -25.35
CA PHE A 54 15.58 -12.23 -24.22
C PHE A 54 16.68 -11.27 -24.69
N HIS A 55 17.03 -10.31 -23.85
CA HIS A 55 18.25 -9.54 -24.06
C HIS A 55 19.48 -10.46 -23.91
N PRO A 56 20.62 -10.09 -24.55
CA PRO A 56 21.90 -10.74 -24.30
C PRO A 56 22.21 -10.76 -22.79
N THR A 57 22.75 -11.87 -22.30
CA THR A 57 23.06 -12.01 -20.88
C THR A 57 24.11 -11.00 -20.44
N CYS A 58 23.75 -10.18 -19.47
CA CYS A 58 24.60 -9.28 -18.71
C CYS A 58 24.00 -9.05 -17.34
N SER A 59 24.81 -8.62 -16.37
CA SER A 59 24.35 -8.27 -15.02
C SER A 59 24.22 -6.76 -14.87
N ILE A 60 23.30 -6.33 -14.00
CA ILE A 60 23.17 -4.92 -13.61
C ILE A 60 24.27 -4.60 -12.59
N ASN A 61 25.34 -3.96 -13.04
CA ASN A 61 26.49 -3.62 -12.19
C ASN A 61 26.56 -2.13 -11.90
N ASN A 62 25.87 -1.32 -12.71
CA ASN A 62 25.91 0.13 -12.64
C ASN A 62 24.49 0.73 -12.80
N TYR A 63 23.88 1.15 -11.70
CA TYR A 63 22.58 1.84 -11.70
C TYR A 63 22.63 3.28 -12.26
N GLN A 64 23.82 3.77 -12.65
CA GLN A 64 23.96 4.99 -13.46
C GLN A 64 23.85 4.74 -14.96
N SER A 65 23.87 3.48 -15.40
CA SER A 65 23.63 3.11 -16.80
C SER A 65 22.16 2.74 -16.99
N THR A 66 21.38 3.62 -17.63
CA THR A 66 19.98 3.35 -17.96
C THR A 66 19.84 2.09 -18.82
N THR A 67 20.76 1.87 -19.75
CA THR A 67 20.81 0.67 -20.59
C THR A 67 21.05 -0.60 -19.77
N GLN A 68 22.02 -0.62 -18.84
CA GLN A 68 22.19 -1.81 -18.00
C GLN A 68 20.95 -2.07 -17.15
N VAL A 69 20.39 -1.02 -16.54
CA VAL A 69 19.21 -1.17 -15.68
C VAL A 69 18.01 -1.77 -16.44
N ARG A 70 17.88 -1.50 -17.74
CA ARG A 70 16.73 -1.92 -18.56
C ARG A 70 16.95 -3.11 -19.50
N ASN A 71 18.20 -3.51 -19.75
CA ASN A 71 18.53 -4.57 -20.71
C ASN A 71 19.37 -5.71 -20.12
N CYS A 72 19.77 -5.61 -18.85
CA CYS A 72 20.53 -6.66 -18.16
C CYS A 72 19.69 -7.38 -17.12
N GLU A 73 20.10 -8.59 -16.79
CA GLU A 73 19.42 -9.51 -15.89
C GLU A 73 19.50 -8.97 -14.44
N ILE A 74 18.37 -8.55 -13.89
CA ILE A 74 18.24 -8.22 -12.47
C ILE A 74 18.42 -9.52 -11.65
N VAL A 75 19.49 -9.56 -10.83
CA VAL A 75 19.87 -10.72 -10.00
C VAL A 75 19.89 -12.07 -10.75
N GLY A 76 20.24 -12.04 -12.05
CA GLY A 76 20.32 -13.23 -12.90
C GLY A 76 18.99 -13.75 -13.45
N LEU A 77 17.89 -13.01 -13.24
CA LEU A 77 16.58 -13.31 -13.84
C LEU A 77 16.64 -13.00 -15.35
N HIS A 78 16.24 -13.96 -16.18
CA HIS A 78 16.37 -13.82 -17.64
C HIS A 78 15.47 -12.69 -18.16
N ASP A 79 16.12 -11.65 -18.67
CA ASP A 79 15.49 -10.38 -19.03
C ASP A 79 14.82 -10.44 -20.42
N LEU A 80 13.49 -10.30 -20.45
CA LEU A 80 12.73 -10.35 -21.70
C LEU A 80 13.03 -9.12 -22.55
N ASN A 81 13.09 -9.29 -23.86
CA ASN A 81 13.28 -8.17 -24.78
C ASN A 81 11.92 -7.67 -25.30
N GLN A 82 11.34 -6.68 -24.60
CA GLN A 82 10.03 -6.12 -24.95
C GLN A 82 10.07 -5.25 -26.23
N THR A 83 11.24 -4.95 -26.80
CA THR A 83 11.28 -4.30 -28.13
C THR A 83 10.74 -5.23 -29.22
N ILE A 84 10.81 -6.55 -29.01
CA ILE A 84 10.35 -7.58 -29.94
C ILE A 84 8.81 -7.65 -29.94
N PRO A 85 8.12 -7.49 -31.09
CA PRO A 85 6.66 -7.55 -31.16
C PRO A 85 6.06 -8.86 -30.66
N TYR A 86 6.74 -10.00 -30.87
CA TYR A 86 6.30 -11.30 -30.37
C TYR A 86 6.23 -11.33 -28.82
N VAL A 87 7.23 -10.78 -28.13
CA VAL A 87 7.26 -10.69 -26.67
C VAL A 87 6.12 -9.81 -26.15
N ARG A 88 5.94 -8.62 -26.76
CA ARG A 88 4.81 -7.74 -26.42
C ARG A 88 3.46 -8.42 -26.63
N ASN A 89 3.28 -9.14 -27.73
CA ASN A 89 2.02 -9.85 -28.00
C ASN A 89 1.73 -10.94 -26.95
N LYS A 90 2.75 -11.69 -26.50
CA LYS A 90 2.59 -12.69 -25.44
C LYS A 90 2.21 -12.05 -24.10
N ILE A 91 2.85 -10.94 -23.74
CA ILE A 91 2.48 -10.15 -22.56
C ILE A 91 1.03 -9.63 -22.67
N LEU A 92 0.65 -9.10 -23.84
CA LEU A 92 -0.70 -8.61 -24.11
C LEU A 92 -1.76 -9.70 -24.02
N GLN A 93 -1.49 -10.91 -24.55
CA GLN A 93 -2.41 -12.05 -24.43
C GLN A 93 -2.66 -12.39 -22.97
N TYR A 94 -1.60 -12.46 -22.16
CA TYR A 94 -1.70 -12.71 -20.72
C TYR A 94 -2.52 -11.63 -19.99
N MET A 95 -2.16 -10.35 -20.16
CA MET A 95 -2.84 -9.26 -19.47
C MET A 95 -4.30 -9.09 -19.94
N ASN A 96 -4.58 -9.22 -21.24
CA ASN A 96 -5.94 -9.16 -21.76
C ASN A 96 -6.79 -10.35 -21.30
N HIS A 97 -6.20 -11.53 -21.14
CA HIS A 97 -6.90 -12.66 -20.53
C HIS A 97 -7.32 -12.35 -19.08
N LEU A 98 -6.45 -11.71 -18.29
CA LEU A 98 -6.81 -11.26 -16.93
C LEU A 98 -7.92 -10.20 -16.95
N ILE A 99 -7.90 -9.27 -17.91
CA ILE A 99 -8.99 -8.29 -18.10
C ILE A 99 -10.30 -8.99 -18.41
N ASP A 100 -10.29 -9.99 -19.31
CA ASP A 100 -11.46 -10.79 -19.64
C ASP A 100 -12.01 -11.52 -18.39
N LEU A 101 -11.14 -11.93 -17.47
CA LEU A 101 -11.50 -12.52 -16.17
C LEU A 101 -12.03 -11.50 -15.14
N GLY A 102 -12.02 -10.20 -15.45
CA GLY A 102 -12.69 -9.15 -14.68
C GLY A 102 -11.80 -8.32 -13.75
N VAL A 103 -10.47 -8.43 -13.86
CA VAL A 103 -9.55 -7.62 -13.04
C VAL A 103 -9.74 -6.13 -13.33
N SER A 104 -9.37 -5.27 -12.39
CA SER A 104 -9.54 -3.82 -12.48
C SER A 104 -8.25 -3.08 -12.89
N GLY A 105 -7.12 -3.77 -12.91
CA GLY A 105 -5.82 -3.17 -13.17
C GLY A 105 -4.64 -4.03 -12.73
N PHE A 106 -3.46 -3.43 -12.73
CA PHE A 106 -2.19 -4.13 -12.59
C PHE A 106 -1.18 -3.37 -11.73
N ARG A 107 -0.46 -4.09 -10.85
CA ARG A 107 0.89 -3.71 -10.40
C ARG A 107 1.86 -4.19 -11.46
N ILE A 108 2.69 -3.28 -11.96
CA ILE A 108 3.75 -3.63 -12.90
C ILE A 108 5.02 -3.82 -12.10
N ASP A 109 5.38 -5.09 -11.88
CA ASP A 109 6.61 -5.48 -11.19
C ASP A 109 7.85 -4.99 -11.95
N ALA A 110 8.88 -4.59 -11.22
CA ALA A 110 10.17 -4.20 -11.78
C ALA A 110 10.09 -3.19 -12.94
N ALA A 111 9.11 -2.27 -12.95
CA ALA A 111 8.89 -1.34 -14.06
C ALA A 111 10.13 -0.47 -14.38
N LYS A 112 10.93 -0.16 -13.36
CA LYS A 112 12.25 0.49 -13.50
C LYS A 112 13.18 -0.21 -14.50
N HIS A 113 13.05 -1.53 -14.63
CA HIS A 113 13.87 -2.40 -15.47
C HIS A 113 13.31 -2.59 -16.88
N MET A 114 12.21 -1.92 -17.23
CA MET A 114 11.67 -1.92 -18.58
C MET A 114 11.69 -0.51 -19.18
N TRP A 115 11.81 -0.43 -20.51
CA TRP A 115 11.72 0.86 -21.20
C TRP A 115 10.30 1.43 -21.15
N PRO A 116 10.14 2.72 -20.82
CA PRO A 116 8.83 3.40 -20.84
C PRO A 116 8.13 3.30 -22.19
N SER A 117 8.88 3.31 -23.31
CA SER A 117 8.34 3.17 -24.66
C SER A 117 7.67 1.82 -24.89
N ASP A 118 8.26 0.74 -24.39
CA ASP A 118 7.72 -0.62 -24.55
C ASP A 118 6.51 -0.84 -23.63
N LEU A 119 6.58 -0.35 -22.39
CA LEU A 119 5.44 -0.32 -21.47
C LEU A 119 4.28 0.48 -22.05
N LYS A 120 4.54 1.66 -22.63
CA LYS A 120 3.51 2.48 -23.30
C LYS A 120 2.87 1.73 -24.47
N ALA A 121 3.65 1.01 -25.27
CA ALA A 121 3.13 0.21 -26.37
C ALA A 121 2.23 -0.93 -25.86
N ILE A 122 2.60 -1.59 -24.76
CA ILE A 122 1.78 -2.61 -24.11
C ILE A 122 0.49 -1.98 -23.57
N TYR A 123 0.57 -0.94 -22.74
CA TYR A 123 -0.61 -0.36 -22.08
C TYR A 123 -1.62 0.21 -23.08
N ASN A 124 -1.16 0.86 -24.14
CA ASN A 124 -2.04 1.39 -25.20
C ASN A 124 -2.79 0.29 -25.97
N SER A 125 -2.28 -0.95 -25.92
CA SER A 125 -2.86 -2.10 -26.63
C SER A 125 -3.73 -2.98 -25.71
N LEU A 126 -3.89 -2.61 -24.44
CA LEU A 126 -4.79 -3.31 -23.53
C LEU A 126 -6.26 -3.03 -23.88
N LYS A 127 -7.09 -4.06 -23.73
CA LYS A 127 -8.54 -3.96 -23.82
C LYS A 127 -9.09 -3.01 -22.76
N ASP A 128 -10.29 -2.51 -23.02
CA ASP A 128 -11.12 -1.92 -21.96
C ASP A 128 -11.53 -2.99 -20.94
N LEU A 129 -11.81 -2.56 -19.72
CA LEU A 129 -12.22 -3.42 -18.63
C LEU A 129 -13.57 -4.09 -18.91
N ASN A 130 -13.72 -5.34 -18.45
CA ASN A 130 -14.89 -6.15 -18.72
C ASN A 130 -16.14 -5.66 -17.96
N GLN A 131 -17.13 -5.17 -18.69
CA GLN A 131 -18.38 -4.60 -18.14
C GLN A 131 -19.19 -5.60 -17.29
N ASN A 132 -19.05 -6.91 -17.53
CA ASN A 132 -19.72 -7.95 -16.75
C ASN A 132 -19.26 -8.01 -15.29
N PHE A 133 -18.21 -7.27 -14.94
CA PHE A 133 -17.68 -7.15 -13.58
C PHE A 133 -17.90 -5.74 -12.98
N GLY A 134 -18.91 -5.02 -13.47
CA GLY A 134 -19.32 -3.73 -12.92
C GLY A 134 -18.46 -2.54 -13.34
N HIS A 135 -17.62 -2.70 -14.36
CA HIS A 135 -16.82 -1.62 -14.93
C HIS A 135 -17.65 -0.82 -15.94
N PRO A 136 -17.67 0.52 -15.88
CA PRO A 136 -18.31 1.34 -16.91
C PRO A 136 -17.71 1.10 -18.30
N GLN A 137 -18.53 1.25 -19.34
CA GLN A 137 -18.07 1.17 -20.74
C GLN A 137 -16.87 2.11 -20.99
N GLY A 138 -15.85 1.62 -21.69
CA GLY A 138 -14.65 2.41 -22.02
C GLY A 138 -13.65 2.56 -20.87
N SER A 139 -13.89 1.93 -19.71
CA SER A 139 -12.96 2.00 -18.58
C SER A 139 -11.62 1.34 -18.93
N LYS A 140 -10.51 2.05 -18.71
CA LYS A 140 -9.16 1.51 -18.87
C LYS A 140 -8.65 0.83 -17.59
N PRO A 141 -7.78 -0.19 -17.71
CA PRO A 141 -7.14 -0.80 -16.54
C PRO A 141 -6.38 0.23 -15.71
N PHE A 142 -6.52 0.17 -14.39
CA PHE A 142 -5.69 0.96 -13.50
C PHE A 142 -4.25 0.43 -13.51
N ILE A 143 -3.27 1.29 -13.78
CA ILE A 143 -1.86 0.91 -13.81
C ILE A 143 -1.12 1.60 -12.68
N TYR A 144 -0.38 0.82 -11.89
CA TYR A 144 0.66 1.37 -11.04
C TYR A 144 1.95 0.58 -11.13
N GLN A 145 3.07 1.29 -11.08
CA GLN A 145 4.36 0.81 -11.53
C GLN A 145 5.34 0.78 -10.36
N GLU A 146 6.05 -0.32 -10.21
CA GLU A 146 7.17 -0.38 -9.28
C GLU A 146 8.39 0.32 -9.88
N VAL A 147 8.66 1.54 -9.42
CA VAL A 147 9.88 2.27 -9.75
C VAL A 147 10.53 2.74 -8.46
N ILE A 148 11.57 2.02 -8.03
CA ILE A 148 12.37 2.41 -6.87
C ILE A 148 13.32 3.54 -7.29
N ASP A 149 12.91 4.78 -7.07
CA ASP A 149 13.69 6.00 -7.31
C ASP A 149 13.97 6.74 -6.01
N GLU A 150 15.10 6.42 -5.37
CA GLU A 150 15.59 7.10 -4.16
C GLU A 150 16.43 8.36 -4.50
N GLY A 151 16.45 8.79 -5.77
CA GLY A 151 17.15 9.99 -6.22
C GLY A 151 18.59 9.77 -6.68
N THR A 152 19.19 8.60 -6.47
CA THR A 152 20.61 8.34 -6.77
C THR A 152 20.88 7.68 -8.12
N GLY A 153 19.96 6.90 -8.67
CA GLY A 153 20.14 6.19 -9.95
C GLY A 153 19.83 7.03 -11.18
N ALA A 154 20.25 6.57 -12.37
CA ALA A 154 19.99 7.27 -13.63
C ALA A 154 18.55 7.15 -14.13
N VAL A 155 17.84 6.08 -13.77
CA VAL A 155 16.41 5.91 -14.07
C VAL A 155 15.57 6.64 -13.03
N LYS A 156 14.66 7.49 -13.49
CA LYS A 156 13.80 8.35 -12.65
C LYS A 156 12.33 7.99 -12.78
N TYR A 157 11.55 8.27 -11.74
CA TYR A 157 10.09 8.09 -11.79
C TYR A 157 9.44 8.93 -12.90
N THR A 158 10.04 10.07 -13.25
CA THR A 158 9.55 10.99 -14.29
C THR A 158 9.46 10.34 -15.67
N ASP A 159 10.21 9.28 -15.91
CA ASP A 159 10.16 8.51 -17.16
C ASP A 159 8.84 7.74 -17.32
N TYR A 160 8.14 7.46 -16.21
CA TYR A 160 6.97 6.56 -16.14
C TYR A 160 5.67 7.27 -15.74
N LYS A 161 5.76 8.53 -15.28
CA LYS A 161 4.63 9.26 -14.64
C LYS A 161 3.41 9.43 -15.54
N ASP A 162 3.62 9.44 -16.86
CA ASP A 162 2.55 9.61 -17.85
C ASP A 162 1.92 8.28 -18.29
N LEU A 163 2.41 7.14 -17.76
CA LEU A 163 1.93 5.80 -18.10
C LEU A 163 0.96 5.21 -17.04
N GLY A 164 0.98 5.75 -15.83
CA GLY A 164 0.23 5.24 -14.69
C GLY A 164 0.79 5.79 -13.38
N LEU A 165 0.23 5.35 -12.26
CA LEU A 165 0.76 5.71 -10.95
C LEU A 165 2.09 4.99 -10.69
N ILE A 166 2.83 5.44 -9.68
CA ILE A 166 4.15 4.94 -9.33
C ILE A 166 4.22 4.74 -7.82
N THR A 167 4.86 3.66 -7.39
CA THR A 167 5.18 3.41 -5.98
C THR A 167 6.15 4.47 -5.44
N GLU A 168 5.72 5.26 -4.46
CA GLU A 168 6.55 6.28 -3.81
C GLU A 168 7.30 5.68 -2.62
N PHE A 169 8.48 5.09 -2.87
CA PHE A 169 9.27 4.44 -1.82
C PHE A 169 9.83 5.41 -0.78
N LYS A 170 10.05 6.69 -1.13
CA LYS A 170 10.51 7.71 -0.17
C LYS A 170 9.48 7.97 0.93
N TYR A 171 8.19 7.79 0.62
CA TYR A 171 7.11 7.88 1.60
C TYR A 171 7.28 6.83 2.71
N SER A 172 7.55 5.58 2.33
CA SER A 172 7.77 4.45 3.25
C SER A 172 8.99 4.69 4.16
N ASP A 173 10.09 5.16 3.57
CA ASP A 173 11.35 5.42 4.29
C ASP A 173 11.24 6.60 5.26
N GLU A 174 10.79 7.78 4.78
CA GLU A 174 10.69 8.98 5.61
C GLU A 174 9.66 8.84 6.73
N LEU A 175 8.53 8.18 6.47
CA LEU A 175 7.54 7.91 7.50
C LEU A 175 8.08 6.92 8.56
N SER A 176 8.82 5.90 8.13
CA SER A 176 9.49 4.97 9.04
C SER A 176 10.53 5.68 9.90
N LYS A 177 11.34 6.58 9.34
CA LYS A 177 12.29 7.39 10.09
C LYS A 177 11.60 8.26 11.14
N ALA A 178 10.51 8.94 10.78
CA ALA A 178 9.75 9.79 11.69
C ALA A 178 9.21 9.00 12.90
N PHE A 179 8.49 7.90 12.66
CA PHE A 179 7.88 7.12 13.73
C PHE A 179 8.88 6.24 14.52
N LYS A 180 10.06 5.92 13.97
CA LYS A 180 11.17 5.30 14.72
C LYS A 180 11.99 6.31 15.54
N GLY A 181 11.60 7.59 15.58
CA GLY A 181 12.31 8.64 16.33
C GLY A 181 13.62 9.11 15.68
N LYS A 182 13.86 8.73 14.41
CA LYS A 182 14.99 9.24 13.62
C LYS A 182 14.69 10.59 12.97
N ASN A 183 13.44 11.03 13.02
CA ASN A 183 13.01 12.38 12.70
C ASN A 183 11.84 12.78 13.61
N LYS A 184 11.61 14.08 13.82
CA LYS A 184 10.53 14.54 14.70
C LYS A 184 9.19 14.56 13.97
N LEU A 185 8.11 14.15 14.63
CA LEU A 185 6.77 14.14 14.00
C LEU A 185 6.28 15.54 13.59
N LYS A 186 6.71 16.62 14.27
CA LYS A 186 6.35 18.00 13.88
C LYS A 186 6.67 18.35 12.43
N TRP A 187 7.67 17.72 11.83
CA TRP A 187 8.07 18.02 10.46
C TRP A 187 7.06 17.48 9.43
N LEU A 188 6.21 16.53 9.83
CA LEU A 188 5.16 15.99 8.98
C LEU A 188 4.09 17.04 8.59
N ARG A 189 4.13 18.26 9.13
CA ARG A 189 3.23 19.38 8.80
C ARG A 189 3.11 19.68 7.31
N ASN A 190 4.14 19.35 6.52
CA ASN A 190 4.18 19.52 5.07
C ASN A 190 4.60 18.23 4.35
N PHE A 191 4.34 17.07 4.94
CA PHE A 191 4.69 15.76 4.39
C PHE A 191 4.08 15.55 2.99
N GLY A 192 4.90 15.21 1.99
CA GLY A 192 4.47 15.16 0.59
C GLY A 192 5.50 15.75 -0.36
N GLU A 193 5.05 16.44 -1.40
CA GLU A 193 5.91 17.04 -2.44
C GLU A 193 7.09 17.89 -1.91
N PRO A 194 6.95 18.70 -0.82
CA PRO A 194 8.08 19.42 -0.23
C PRO A 194 9.22 18.54 0.30
N TRP A 195 8.96 17.24 0.50
CA TRP A 195 9.94 16.23 0.90
C TRP A 195 10.60 15.55 -0.30
N ASN A 196 10.52 16.17 -1.48
CA ASN A 196 11.03 15.63 -2.74
C ASN A 196 10.34 14.30 -3.15
N PHE A 197 9.06 14.19 -2.78
CA PHE A 197 8.18 13.15 -3.30
C PHE A 197 7.59 13.60 -4.64
N MET A 198 7.11 12.65 -5.43
CA MET A 198 6.39 12.93 -6.67
C MET A 198 5.07 13.67 -6.42
N ASN A 199 4.40 14.11 -7.49
CA ASN A 199 3.08 14.70 -7.33
C ASN A 199 2.12 13.68 -6.69
N SER A 200 1.30 14.15 -5.73
CA SER A 200 0.34 13.30 -5.01
C SER A 200 -0.54 12.45 -5.94
N LYS A 201 -0.95 12.98 -7.10
CA LYS A 201 -1.81 12.27 -8.06
C LYS A 201 -1.09 11.15 -8.81
N SER A 202 0.24 11.15 -8.83
CA SER A 202 1.07 10.11 -9.44
C SER A 202 1.43 9.00 -8.46
N ALA A 203 1.20 9.17 -7.15
CA ALA A 203 1.75 8.30 -6.12
C ALA A 203 0.81 7.19 -5.66
N ILE A 204 1.36 5.97 -5.56
CA ILE A 204 0.89 4.90 -4.68
C ILE A 204 1.79 4.90 -3.45
N VAL A 205 1.20 5.10 -2.28
CA VAL A 205 1.91 5.18 -1.00
C VAL A 205 1.58 4.00 -0.10
N PHE A 206 2.55 3.63 0.71
CA PHE A 206 2.48 2.53 1.65
C PHE A 206 3.49 2.75 2.78
N VAL A 207 3.23 2.20 3.96
CA VAL A 207 4.22 2.18 5.05
C VAL A 207 5.29 1.15 4.75
N ASP A 208 4.88 -0.02 4.26
CA ASP A 208 5.72 -1.14 3.85
C ASP A 208 5.13 -1.86 2.63
N ASN A 209 5.96 -2.64 1.95
CA ASN A 209 5.54 -3.60 0.94
C ASN A 209 6.07 -4.99 1.28
N HIS A 210 5.82 -5.96 0.40
CA HIS A 210 6.27 -7.32 0.61
C HIS A 210 7.81 -7.43 0.61
N ASP A 211 8.54 -6.65 -0.19
CA ASP A 211 10.02 -6.72 -0.20
C ASP A 211 10.65 -6.04 1.02
N ASN A 212 10.33 -4.76 1.23
CA ASN A 212 11.05 -3.92 2.18
C ASN A 212 10.73 -4.25 3.65
N GLN A 213 9.60 -4.92 3.93
CA GLN A 213 9.29 -5.43 5.26
C GLN A 213 10.26 -6.53 5.71
N ARG A 214 10.93 -7.21 4.76
CA ARG A 214 11.91 -8.27 5.05
C ARG A 214 13.27 -7.70 5.49
N GLY A 215 13.50 -6.40 5.28
CA GLY A 215 14.65 -5.68 5.79
C GLY A 215 14.43 -5.11 7.20
N ASN A 216 15.45 -4.42 7.73
CA ASN A 216 15.41 -3.84 9.09
C ASN A 216 15.05 -2.33 9.12
N ALA A 217 15.12 -1.67 7.97
CA ALA A 217 15.02 -0.20 7.88
C ALA A 217 13.57 0.30 8.03
N ILE A 218 12.60 -0.41 7.46
CA ILE A 218 11.19 0.02 7.33
C ILE A 218 10.36 -0.45 8.54
N LEU A 219 9.29 0.28 8.88
CA LEU A 219 8.31 -0.17 9.87
C LEU A 219 7.43 -1.28 9.28
N ASN A 220 7.17 -2.34 10.04
CA ASN A 220 6.26 -3.42 9.67
C ASN A 220 5.51 -3.92 10.91
N TYR A 221 4.68 -4.96 10.75
CA TYR A 221 3.86 -5.54 11.83
C TYR A 221 4.66 -5.97 13.07
N LYS A 222 5.97 -6.25 12.96
CA LYS A 222 6.84 -6.64 14.08
C LYS A 222 7.12 -5.49 15.06
N SER A 223 6.75 -4.26 14.72
CA SER A 223 6.76 -3.09 15.61
C SER A 223 5.34 -2.50 15.72
N PRO A 224 4.38 -3.22 16.33
CA PRO A 224 2.94 -3.00 16.10
C PRO A 224 2.46 -1.61 16.50
N LYS A 225 2.89 -1.05 17.64
CA LYS A 225 2.50 0.30 18.07
C LYS A 225 2.92 1.37 17.06
N LEU A 226 4.19 1.37 16.67
CA LEU A 226 4.73 2.33 15.70
C LEU A 226 4.15 2.13 14.30
N TYR A 227 3.94 0.87 13.89
CA TYR A 227 3.34 0.54 12.60
C TYR A 227 1.89 1.03 12.50
N LYS A 228 1.06 0.78 13.53
CA LYS A 228 -0.31 1.29 13.61
C LYS A 228 -0.34 2.82 13.54
N MET A 229 0.58 3.51 14.21
CA MET A 229 0.71 4.97 14.14
C MET A 229 1.07 5.46 12.72
N ALA A 230 2.05 4.82 12.07
CA ALA A 230 2.45 5.18 10.71
C ALA A 230 1.33 4.93 9.68
N VAL A 231 0.64 3.79 9.77
CA VAL A 231 -0.52 3.48 8.91
C VAL A 231 -1.67 4.45 9.18
N GLY A 232 -1.92 4.79 10.46
CA GLY A 232 -2.91 5.80 10.84
C GLY A 232 -2.59 7.18 10.27
N PHE A 233 -1.32 7.60 10.28
CA PHE A 233 -0.90 8.83 9.61
C PHE A 233 -1.14 8.75 8.10
N MET A 234 -0.73 7.67 7.44
CA MET A 234 -0.94 7.48 5.99
C MET A 234 -2.42 7.56 5.59
N LEU A 235 -3.30 6.96 6.38
CA LEU A 235 -4.75 6.95 6.12
C LEU A 235 -5.45 8.25 6.53
N SER A 236 -4.85 9.06 7.40
CA SER A 236 -5.39 10.39 7.74
C SER A 236 -4.81 11.51 6.88
N TRP A 237 -3.74 11.28 6.13
CA TRP A 237 -3.06 12.28 5.31
C TRP A 237 -3.54 12.27 3.84
N PRO A 238 -3.82 13.43 3.21
CA PRO A 238 -4.46 13.48 1.89
C PRO A 238 -3.51 13.21 0.70
N TYR A 239 -2.30 12.72 0.94
CA TYR A 239 -1.30 12.47 -0.11
C TYR A 239 -1.42 11.05 -0.68
N GLY A 240 -1.39 10.92 -2.01
CA GLY A 240 -1.30 9.64 -2.71
C GLY A 240 -2.54 8.75 -2.63
N THR A 241 -2.50 7.68 -3.43
CA THR A 241 -3.40 6.53 -3.32
C THR A 241 -2.79 5.52 -2.34
N LYS A 242 -3.55 5.11 -1.32
CA LYS A 242 -3.01 4.35 -0.18
C LYS A 242 -3.09 2.85 -0.42
N ARG A 243 -2.03 2.14 -0.07
CA ARG A 243 -1.98 0.68 -0.03
C ARG A 243 -1.58 0.22 1.37
N VAL A 244 -2.39 -0.65 1.96
CA VAL A 244 -2.13 -1.30 3.25
C VAL A 244 -1.62 -2.71 2.99
N MET A 245 -0.54 -3.10 3.65
CA MET A 245 0.01 -4.45 3.56
C MET A 245 -0.86 -5.44 4.36
N SER A 246 -0.89 -6.70 3.93
CA SER A 246 -1.43 -7.80 4.72
C SER A 246 -0.49 -8.99 4.61
N SER A 247 0.20 -9.30 5.70
CA SER A 247 1.36 -10.18 5.72
C SER A 247 1.03 -11.58 6.26
N PHE A 248 1.99 -12.48 6.09
CA PHE A 248 2.12 -13.67 6.91
C PHE A 248 3.32 -13.52 7.84
N ASP A 249 3.33 -14.27 8.95
CA ASP A 249 4.43 -14.27 9.88
C ASP A 249 5.66 -14.96 9.27
N PHE A 250 6.81 -14.32 9.36
CA PHE A 250 8.08 -14.85 8.86
C PHE A 250 9.22 -14.60 9.85
N LYS A 251 10.16 -15.53 9.92
CA LYS A 251 11.35 -15.43 10.80
C LYS A 251 12.59 -15.02 10.00
N GLN A 252 12.73 -15.57 8.80
CA GLN A 252 13.85 -15.32 7.90
C GLN A 252 13.40 -14.59 6.64
N PHE A 253 14.34 -13.92 5.99
CA PHE A 253 14.11 -13.16 4.76
C PHE A 253 13.45 -13.99 3.65
N ASN A 254 13.88 -15.25 3.50
CA ASN A 254 13.46 -16.16 2.44
C ASN A 254 12.29 -17.09 2.84
N ASP A 255 11.67 -16.90 4.00
CA ASP A 255 10.53 -17.74 4.39
C ASP A 255 9.35 -17.52 3.42
N GLY A 256 8.77 -18.62 2.97
CA GLY A 256 7.53 -18.65 2.20
C GLY A 256 6.29 -18.47 3.09
N PRO A 257 5.09 -18.38 2.47
CA PRO A 257 3.84 -18.30 3.22
C PRO A 257 3.59 -19.59 4.04
N PRO A 258 2.75 -19.54 5.10
CA PRO A 258 2.37 -20.71 5.87
C PRO A 258 1.82 -21.81 4.96
N HIS A 259 2.43 -23.00 5.02
CA HIS A 259 2.04 -24.14 4.20
C HIS A 259 1.99 -25.44 5.02
N ASP A 260 1.36 -26.47 4.47
CA ASP A 260 1.37 -27.83 5.01
C ASP A 260 2.63 -28.62 4.55
N GLU A 261 2.72 -29.90 4.92
CA GLU A 261 3.87 -30.75 4.59
C GLU A 261 4.05 -30.98 3.08
N ASN A 262 3.00 -30.74 2.28
CA ASN A 262 3.03 -30.86 0.81
C ASN A 262 3.25 -29.51 0.11
N PHE A 263 3.63 -28.47 0.85
CA PHE A 263 3.76 -27.09 0.38
C PHE A 263 2.47 -26.46 -0.14
N ALA A 264 1.30 -27.00 0.23
CA ALA A 264 0.03 -26.32 -0.03
C ALA A 264 -0.15 -25.17 0.96
N ILE A 265 -0.46 -23.98 0.44
CA ILE A 265 -0.65 -22.76 1.26
C ILE A 265 -1.85 -22.95 2.20
N LYS A 266 -1.66 -22.67 3.49
CA LYS A 266 -2.70 -22.77 4.50
C LYS A 266 -3.76 -21.70 4.32
N ASN A 267 -5.03 -22.09 4.46
CA ASN A 267 -6.15 -21.16 4.42
C ASN A 267 -6.07 -20.11 5.55
N VAL A 268 -6.54 -18.91 5.23
CA VAL A 268 -6.80 -17.87 6.23
C VAL A 268 -8.10 -18.22 6.96
N THR A 269 -8.03 -18.36 8.28
CA THR A 269 -9.22 -18.47 9.15
C THR A 269 -9.20 -17.34 10.18
N THR A 270 -10.38 -16.96 10.67
CA THR A 270 -10.55 -15.78 11.53
C THR A 270 -11.15 -16.13 12.88
N ASN A 271 -10.69 -15.46 13.93
CA ASN A 271 -11.30 -15.48 15.26
C ASN A 271 -12.50 -14.52 15.35
N ALA A 272 -13.23 -14.59 16.45
CA ALA A 272 -14.38 -13.71 16.70
C ALA A 272 -14.00 -12.22 16.78
N ASP A 273 -12.75 -11.92 17.18
CA ASP A 273 -12.19 -10.56 17.22
C ASP A 273 -11.60 -10.09 15.87
N LEU A 274 -11.83 -10.87 14.80
CA LEU A 274 -11.33 -10.66 13.44
C LEU A 274 -9.82 -10.85 13.25
N THR A 275 -9.07 -11.25 14.28
CA THR A 275 -7.67 -11.67 14.09
C THR A 275 -7.60 -12.93 13.22
N CYS A 276 -6.47 -13.12 12.54
CA CYS A 276 -6.26 -14.28 11.68
C CYS A 276 -5.40 -15.35 12.36
N ASN A 277 -5.64 -16.61 11.99
CA ASN A 277 -4.88 -17.75 12.46
C ASN A 277 -3.93 -18.28 11.37
N ASN A 278 -3.33 -19.45 11.59
CA ASN A 278 -2.47 -20.15 10.63
C ASN A 278 -1.23 -19.36 10.17
N GLY A 279 -0.72 -18.46 11.01
CA GLY A 279 0.45 -17.64 10.68
C GLY A 279 0.14 -16.44 9.77
N TRP A 280 -1.13 -16.10 9.56
CA TRP A 280 -1.51 -14.88 8.84
C TRP A 280 -1.62 -13.69 9.80
N ILE A 281 -0.97 -12.57 9.48
CA ILE A 281 -0.95 -11.37 10.34
C ILE A 281 -2.24 -10.56 10.20
N CYS A 282 -2.72 -10.41 8.96
CA CYS A 282 -3.96 -9.69 8.64
C CYS A 282 -4.03 -8.27 9.23
N GLU A 283 -3.02 -7.44 8.99
CA GLU A 283 -2.98 -6.03 9.44
C GLU A 283 -4.24 -5.27 9.01
N HIS A 284 -4.77 -5.55 7.82
CA HIS A 284 -6.03 -4.99 7.32
C HIS A 284 -7.27 -5.28 8.20
N ARG A 285 -7.19 -6.22 9.14
CA ARG A 285 -8.24 -6.56 10.12
C ARG A 285 -7.98 -6.00 11.51
N TRP A 286 -6.83 -5.37 11.75
CA TRP A 286 -6.58 -4.67 13.00
C TRP A 286 -7.53 -3.49 13.10
N ARG A 287 -8.18 -3.33 14.26
CA ARG A 287 -9.18 -2.27 14.49
C ARG A 287 -8.66 -0.89 14.09
N GLN A 288 -7.46 -0.57 14.53
CA GLN A 288 -6.79 0.68 14.26
C GLN A 288 -6.64 0.92 12.75
N ILE A 289 -6.45 -0.12 11.94
CA ILE A 289 -6.24 0.00 10.49
C ILE A 289 -7.58 0.08 9.75
N TYR A 290 -8.52 -0.85 9.95
CA TYR A 290 -9.80 -0.78 9.23
C TYR A 290 -10.63 0.45 9.64
N SER A 291 -10.54 0.89 10.90
CA SER A 291 -11.15 2.14 11.35
C SER A 291 -10.54 3.34 10.64
N MET A 292 -9.23 3.34 10.40
CA MET A 292 -8.58 4.43 9.67
C MET A 292 -8.83 4.38 8.17
N VAL A 293 -9.11 3.21 7.58
CA VAL A 293 -9.66 3.13 6.21
C VAL A 293 -11.04 3.79 6.15
N LYS A 294 -11.89 3.59 7.17
CA LYS A 294 -13.16 4.32 7.29
C LYS A 294 -12.95 5.82 7.49
N PHE A 295 -11.98 6.23 8.31
CA PHE A 295 -11.61 7.64 8.50
C PHE A 295 -11.20 8.29 7.17
N ASP A 296 -10.35 7.65 6.37
CA ASP A 296 -9.94 8.14 5.04
C ASP A 296 -11.16 8.32 4.13
N LYS A 297 -12.06 7.33 4.11
CA LYS A 297 -13.32 7.41 3.35
C LYS A 297 -14.19 8.59 3.78
N VAL A 298 -14.38 8.80 5.08
CA VAL A 298 -15.19 9.90 5.63
C VAL A 298 -14.58 11.26 5.30
N THR A 299 -13.26 11.37 5.40
CA THR A 299 -12.51 12.61 5.21
C THR A 299 -12.06 12.85 3.77
N ASN A 300 -12.41 11.97 2.84
CA ASN A 300 -12.00 12.09 1.45
C ASN A 300 -12.39 13.46 0.87
N GLY A 301 -11.46 14.07 0.12
CA GLY A 301 -11.60 15.40 -0.48
C GLY A 301 -11.41 16.58 0.47
N THR A 302 -11.20 16.40 1.78
CA THR A 302 -10.92 17.52 2.70
C THR A 302 -9.41 17.77 2.86
N PRO A 303 -8.97 19.03 2.95
CA PRO A 303 -7.58 19.37 3.20
C PRO A 303 -7.19 19.07 4.67
N VAL A 304 -5.89 19.09 4.95
CA VAL A 304 -5.38 19.19 6.32
C VAL A 304 -5.56 20.62 6.79
N THR A 305 -6.14 20.82 7.97
CA THR A 305 -6.27 22.12 8.62
C THR A 305 -5.85 22.03 10.09
N ASP A 306 -5.58 23.18 10.71
CA ASP A 306 -5.30 23.30 12.14
C ASP A 306 -4.19 22.34 12.65
N PHE A 307 -3.15 22.13 11.83
CA PHE A 307 -1.99 21.33 12.24
C PHE A 307 -1.29 21.98 13.43
N GLN A 308 -1.13 21.23 14.51
CA GLN A 308 -0.55 21.67 15.77
C GLN A 308 0.49 20.66 16.25
N ASP A 309 1.58 21.16 16.82
CA ASP A 309 2.65 20.35 17.40
C ASP A 309 3.18 20.94 18.72
N ASN A 310 3.91 20.12 19.49
CA ASN A 310 4.59 20.54 20.73
C ASN A 310 6.07 20.93 20.52
N GLY A 311 6.53 21.09 19.28
CA GLY A 311 7.96 21.25 18.97
C GLY A 311 8.75 19.93 18.89
N ALA A 312 8.10 18.78 19.10
CA ALA A 312 8.70 17.45 19.12
C ALA A 312 7.82 16.39 18.43
N ASN A 313 7.36 15.37 19.17
CA ASN A 313 6.66 14.19 18.62
C ASN A 313 5.19 14.09 19.04
N GLN A 314 4.60 15.16 19.57
CA GLN A 314 3.16 15.26 19.72
C GLN A 314 2.61 16.15 18.61
N ILE A 315 1.79 15.56 17.73
CA ILE A 315 1.16 16.27 16.62
C ILE A 315 -0.34 15.98 16.58
N SER A 316 -1.11 16.92 16.04
CA SER A 316 -2.52 16.73 15.76
C SER A 316 -2.95 17.60 14.58
N PHE A 317 -3.99 17.18 13.87
CA PHE A 317 -4.56 17.97 12.79
C PHE A 317 -5.99 17.55 12.47
N CYS A 318 -6.70 18.46 11.81
CA CYS A 318 -8.03 18.23 11.29
C CYS A 318 -7.97 17.85 9.80
N ARG A 319 -8.99 17.12 9.35
CA ARG A 319 -9.28 16.87 7.94
C ARG A 319 -10.57 17.60 7.57
N GLY A 320 -10.43 18.90 7.32
CA GLY A 320 -11.54 19.85 7.23
C GLY A 320 -12.39 19.78 8.50
N ASN A 321 -13.71 19.76 8.33
CA ASN A 321 -14.67 19.59 9.43
C ASN A 321 -15.20 18.16 9.58
N LYS A 322 -14.49 17.16 9.04
CA LYS A 322 -14.97 15.77 8.96
C LYS A 322 -14.25 14.80 9.89
N GLY A 323 -13.01 15.09 10.27
CA GLY A 323 -12.23 14.24 11.16
C GLY A 323 -11.08 14.97 11.83
N PHE A 324 -10.62 14.41 12.94
CA PHE A 324 -9.48 14.88 13.73
C PHE A 324 -8.63 13.67 14.14
N VAL A 325 -7.32 13.86 14.13
CA VAL A 325 -6.35 12.83 14.54
C VAL A 325 -5.25 13.47 15.39
N ALA A 326 -4.77 12.73 16.38
CA ALA A 326 -3.64 13.10 17.23
C ALA A 326 -2.68 11.92 17.38
N PHE A 327 -1.39 12.21 17.50
CA PHE A 327 -0.31 11.26 17.67
C PHE A 327 0.58 11.69 18.84
N ASN A 328 0.94 10.74 19.69
CA ASN A 328 1.95 10.92 20.73
C ASN A 328 3.11 9.93 20.48
N GLY A 329 4.19 10.44 19.89
CA GLY A 329 5.45 9.74 19.75
C GLY A 329 6.51 10.13 20.79
N ASP A 330 6.16 10.98 21.77
CA ASP A 330 7.04 11.32 22.88
C ASP A 330 6.95 10.26 24.00
N ASN A 331 7.94 10.24 24.90
CA ASN A 331 7.98 9.32 26.04
C ASN A 331 7.17 9.81 27.26
N PHE A 332 6.44 10.92 27.12
CA PHE A 332 5.56 11.49 28.14
C PHE A 332 4.14 11.67 27.62
N ASN A 333 3.20 11.81 28.54
CA ASN A 333 1.77 11.87 28.23
C ASN A 333 1.41 13.11 27.41
N MET A 334 0.54 12.94 26.42
CA MET A 334 -0.18 14.03 25.79
C MET A 334 -1.45 14.28 26.64
N ASN A 335 -1.58 15.47 27.20
CA ASN A 335 -2.81 15.96 27.83
C ASN A 335 -2.97 17.44 27.47
N ILE A 336 -3.75 17.71 26.43
CA ILE A 336 -3.84 19.03 25.81
C ILE A 336 -5.28 19.37 25.45
N ARG A 337 -5.67 20.64 25.66
CA ARG A 337 -6.92 21.18 25.10
C ARG A 337 -6.65 21.77 23.72
N ARG A 338 -7.34 21.27 22.69
CA ARG A 338 -7.08 21.61 21.28
C ARG A 338 -8.36 21.80 20.51
N LYS A 339 -8.28 22.64 19.47
CA LYS A 339 -9.33 22.74 18.45
C LYS A 339 -9.33 21.46 17.62
N VAL A 340 -10.50 20.82 17.52
CA VAL A 340 -10.68 19.54 16.81
C VAL A 340 -11.56 19.65 15.56
N CYS A 341 -12.01 20.86 15.23
CA CYS A 341 -12.70 21.21 13.98
C CYS A 341 -13.98 20.41 13.67
N LEU A 342 -14.52 19.71 14.67
CA LEU A 342 -15.75 18.93 14.56
C LEU A 342 -16.89 19.66 15.27
N PRO A 343 -18.15 19.44 14.87
CA PRO A 343 -19.30 19.97 15.61
C PRO A 343 -19.32 19.48 17.06
N SER A 344 -19.86 20.29 17.97
CA SER A 344 -19.99 19.93 19.39
C SER A 344 -20.71 18.59 19.58
N GLY A 345 -20.26 17.79 20.54
CA GLY A 345 -20.85 16.50 20.90
C GLY A 345 -19.80 15.46 21.28
N THR A 346 -20.25 14.24 21.55
CA THR A 346 -19.38 13.14 21.98
C THR A 346 -19.05 12.22 20.81
N TYR A 347 -17.78 11.92 20.63
CA TYR A 347 -17.25 11.08 19.57
C TYR A 347 -16.52 9.88 20.15
N CYS A 348 -16.64 8.74 19.48
CA CYS A 348 -15.86 7.55 19.80
C CYS A 348 -14.48 7.61 19.16
N ASP A 349 -13.44 7.42 19.95
CA ASP A 349 -12.11 7.17 19.42
C ASP A 349 -12.08 5.81 18.72
N VAL A 350 -11.91 5.84 17.40
CA VAL A 350 -11.98 4.64 16.55
C VAL A 350 -10.72 3.77 16.62
N ILE A 351 -9.71 4.22 17.37
CA ILE A 351 -8.46 3.51 17.60
C ILE A 351 -8.59 2.60 18.83
N SER A 352 -8.98 3.16 19.97
CA SER A 352 -9.20 2.36 21.19
C SER A 352 -10.51 1.57 21.17
N GLY A 353 -11.47 1.90 20.31
CA GLY A 353 -12.74 1.19 20.24
C GLY A 353 -13.56 1.50 18.99
N LEU A 354 -14.86 1.24 19.08
CA LEU A 354 -15.85 1.45 18.02
C LEU A 354 -17.07 2.19 18.58
N LYS A 355 -17.82 2.80 17.66
CA LYS A 355 -19.14 3.35 17.96
C LYS A 355 -20.17 2.23 18.05
N GLY A 356 -20.78 2.05 19.22
CA GLY A 356 -22.06 1.36 19.38
C GLY A 356 -23.24 2.33 19.21
N GLU A 357 -24.46 1.88 19.48
CA GLU A 357 -25.67 2.70 19.29
C GLU A 357 -25.65 3.98 20.15
N ASN A 358 -25.38 3.84 21.45
CA ASN A 358 -25.39 4.94 22.43
C ASN A 358 -24.12 4.99 23.30
N LYS A 359 -23.08 4.21 22.97
CA LYS A 359 -21.83 4.17 23.73
C LYS A 359 -20.64 3.91 22.83
N CYS A 360 -19.46 4.31 23.28
CA CYS A 360 -18.20 3.93 22.67
C CYS A 360 -17.63 2.72 23.42
N THR A 361 -17.04 1.76 22.70
CA THR A 361 -16.37 0.62 23.35
C THR A 361 -14.97 0.98 23.88
N GLY A 362 -14.43 2.12 23.46
CA GLY A 362 -13.14 2.67 23.88
C GLY A 362 -13.28 4.09 24.41
N LYS A 363 -12.24 4.91 24.23
CA LYS A 363 -12.21 6.31 24.68
C LYS A 363 -13.30 7.15 23.99
N MET A 364 -13.75 8.17 24.70
CA MET A 364 -14.68 9.19 24.21
C MET A 364 -13.99 10.54 24.18
N VAL A 365 -14.30 11.34 23.17
CA VAL A 365 -13.87 12.74 23.08
C VAL A 365 -15.11 13.63 23.02
N THR A 366 -15.23 14.54 23.99
CA THR A 366 -16.31 15.52 24.02
C THR A 366 -15.81 16.84 23.45
N VAL A 367 -16.45 17.26 22.37
CA VAL A 367 -16.20 18.53 21.69
C VAL A 367 -17.18 19.57 22.23
N ASP A 368 -16.66 20.66 22.77
CA ASP A 368 -17.47 21.75 23.29
C ASP A 368 -18.04 22.63 22.17
N LYS A 369 -18.79 23.69 22.56
CA LYS A 369 -19.45 24.61 21.62
C LYS A 369 -18.45 25.46 20.82
N ASP A 370 -17.24 25.62 21.33
CA ASP A 370 -16.16 26.39 20.69
C ASP A 370 -15.31 25.49 19.76
N GLY A 371 -15.64 24.20 19.66
CA GLY A 371 -14.92 23.22 18.84
C GLY A 371 -13.60 22.76 19.46
N LEU A 372 -13.43 22.95 20.78
CA LEU A 372 -12.30 22.46 21.55
C LEU A 372 -12.63 21.12 22.21
N ALA A 373 -11.60 20.31 22.43
CA ALA A 373 -11.70 19.08 23.22
C ALA A 373 -10.40 18.83 23.99
N ASP A 374 -10.51 18.13 25.11
CA ASP A 374 -9.36 17.61 25.85
C ASP A 374 -8.91 16.30 25.20
N ILE A 375 -7.66 16.27 24.75
CA ILE A 375 -7.04 15.14 24.05
C ILE A 375 -6.02 14.50 24.97
N GLN A 376 -6.24 13.22 25.28
CA GLN A 376 -5.37 12.42 26.11
C GLN A 376 -4.86 11.18 25.38
N ILE A 377 -3.53 11.07 25.28
CA ILE A 377 -2.81 9.88 24.81
C ILE A 377 -1.61 9.70 25.74
N ASN A 378 -1.69 8.78 26.71
CA ASN A 378 -0.56 8.48 27.58
C ASN A 378 0.54 7.74 26.80
N SER A 379 1.81 7.94 27.18
CA SER A 379 2.94 7.34 26.44
C SER A 379 2.99 5.81 26.56
N ASP A 380 2.36 5.25 27.59
CA ASP A 380 2.25 3.82 27.89
C ASP A 380 1.01 3.13 27.30
N GLU A 381 0.10 3.87 26.63
CA GLU A 381 -1.06 3.26 25.97
C GLU A 381 -0.65 2.26 24.86
N GLU A 382 -1.54 1.31 24.55
CA GLU A 382 -1.34 0.32 23.47
C GLU A 382 -1.04 1.02 22.12
N ASP A 383 -1.71 2.14 21.88
CA ASP A 383 -1.61 2.94 20.65
C ASP A 383 -1.23 4.38 20.98
N GLY A 384 -0.22 4.92 20.29
CA GLY A 384 0.17 6.32 20.39
C GLY A 384 -0.64 7.25 19.47
N LEU A 385 -1.91 6.91 19.21
CA LEU A 385 -2.75 7.52 18.19
C LEU A 385 -4.21 7.58 18.68
N LEU A 386 -4.90 8.69 18.41
CA LEU A 386 -6.34 8.87 18.63
C LEU A 386 -6.98 9.43 17.36
N ALA A 387 -8.15 8.92 16.97
CA ALA A 387 -8.86 9.42 15.81
C ALA A 387 -10.37 9.47 16.03
N ILE A 388 -10.99 10.59 15.65
CA ILE A 388 -12.44 10.79 15.69
C ILE A 388 -12.93 11.38 14.37
N HIS A 389 -14.14 11.04 13.95
CA HIS A 389 -14.75 11.57 12.73
C HIS A 389 -16.25 11.70 12.87
N THR A 390 -16.87 12.47 11.96
CA THR A 390 -18.31 12.79 11.97
C THR A 390 -19.22 11.56 12.09
N GLU A 391 -18.93 10.47 11.39
CA GLU A 391 -19.74 9.24 11.50
C GLU A 391 -19.56 8.47 12.83
N ALA A 392 -18.51 8.75 13.61
CA ALA A 392 -18.25 8.18 14.94
C ALA A 392 -18.84 9.03 16.09
N LYS A 393 -19.61 10.07 15.76
CA LYS A 393 -20.36 10.88 16.74
C LYS A 393 -21.53 10.08 17.32
N LEU A 394 -21.71 10.09 18.63
CA LEU A 394 -22.90 9.51 19.27
C LEU A 394 -24.14 10.36 18.97
N SER A 395 -25.28 9.69 18.85
CA SER A 395 -26.58 10.34 18.73
C SER A 395 -26.90 11.06 20.04
N THR A 396 -27.31 12.33 19.98
CA THR A 396 -27.91 12.99 21.14
C THR A 396 -29.24 12.31 21.41
N GLN A 397 -29.41 11.66 22.57
CA GLN A 397 -30.73 11.28 23.03
C GLN A 397 -31.53 12.58 23.21
N ASN A 398 -32.52 12.80 22.33
CA ASN A 398 -33.60 13.70 22.67
C ASN A 398 -34.32 13.04 23.85
N VAL A 399 -34.00 13.49 25.07
CA VAL A 399 -34.91 13.29 26.20
C VAL A 399 -36.15 14.08 25.83
N LEU A 400 -37.12 13.40 25.23
CA LEU A 400 -38.50 13.89 25.16
C LEU A 400 -38.96 13.99 26.61
N VAL A 401 -38.85 15.20 27.18
CA VAL A 401 -39.54 15.55 28.41
C VAL A 401 -41.01 15.63 28.01
N PHE A 402 -41.79 14.61 28.36
CA PHE A 402 -43.24 14.61 28.26
C PHE A 402 -43.86 15.47 29.36
#